data_AF-A0AA36NAN3-F1
#
_entry.id   AF-A0AA36NAN3-F1
#
_cell.length_a   1.000
_cell.length_b   1.000
_cell.length_c   1.000
_cell.angle_alpha   90.00
_cell.angle_beta   90.00
_cell.angle_gamma   90.00
#
_symmetry.space_group_name_H-M   'P 1'
#
loop_
_entity.id
_entity.type
_entity.pdbx_description
1 polymer ?
#
loop_
_entity_poly.entity_id
_entity_poly.type
_entity_poly.pdbx_seq_one_letter_code
_entity_poly.pdbx_strand_id
1 'polypeptide(L)'
;MRHLALRELMDLLGLWAAMVTFRILASVFADECAMGLQTGDAWQDALALGSYSLAMLCVVAIFYVQLHTSSALELAIDTFSANFFETKNIESAMEEWNILQALIRCASSRIECSFMVLAASCLASLVLLATEVWAHPEYLHKPLPAVLWLGWVYTPVLLLLYSLTRAASVTEKCTRVAPFVNSWDFEEDDEDSCISSGLHHGRQYIVQYMMQSEAGFYVKGVRLCSFTVMKLCYGFGALSFALLSQAMTAALEARAR
;
A
#
# COMPACT_ATOMS: atom_id res chain seq x y z
N MET A 1 -6.03 -14.34 -12.05
CA MET A 1 -5.62 -13.01 -12.55
C MET A 1 -6.80 -12.09 -12.89
N ARG A 2 -7.59 -12.35 -13.94
CA ARG A 2 -8.66 -11.42 -14.39
C ARG A 2 -9.70 -11.06 -13.32
N HIS A 3 -10.19 -12.06 -12.57
CA HIS A 3 -11.17 -11.81 -11.50
C HIS A 3 -10.60 -10.97 -10.34
N LEU A 4 -9.32 -11.19 -9.98
CA LEU A 4 -8.65 -10.42 -8.94
C LEU A 4 -8.49 -8.95 -9.37
N ALA A 5 -8.02 -8.72 -10.59
CA ALA A 5 -7.85 -7.37 -11.14
C ALA A 5 -9.18 -6.62 -11.24
N LEU A 6 -10.27 -7.29 -11.65
CA LEU A 6 -11.60 -6.69 -11.68
C LEU A 6 -12.09 -6.30 -10.29
N ARG A 7 -11.88 -7.16 -9.29
CA ARG A 7 -12.22 -6.87 -7.90
C ARG A 7 -11.44 -5.67 -7.37
N GLU A 8 -10.12 -5.66 -7.56
CA GLU A 8 -9.26 -4.53 -7.17
C GLU A 8 -9.73 -3.22 -7.83
N LEU A 9 -10.07 -3.26 -9.12
CA LEU A 9 -10.60 -2.10 -9.82
C LEU A 9 -11.93 -1.61 -9.23
N MET A 10 -12.85 -2.53 -8.92
CA MET A 10 -14.14 -2.18 -8.31
C MET A 10 -13.98 -1.57 -6.92
N ASP A 11 -13.10 -2.13 -6.09
CA ASP A 11 -12.83 -1.62 -4.74
C ASP A 11 -12.25 -0.19 -4.81
N LEU A 12 -11.32 0.05 -5.74
CA LEU A 12 -10.72 1.37 -5.97
C LEU A 12 -11.71 2.40 -6.53
N LEU A 13 -12.56 2.00 -7.48
CA LEU A 13 -13.62 2.88 -8.02
C LEU A 13 -14.67 3.19 -6.95
N GLY A 14 -14.97 2.24 -6.06
CA GLY A 14 -15.85 2.46 -4.91
C GLY A 14 -15.27 3.49 -3.94
N LEU A 15 -13.98 3.39 -3.61
CA LEU A 15 -13.28 4.37 -2.78
C LEU A 15 -13.21 5.75 -3.45
N TRP A 16 -12.97 5.81 -4.76
CA TRP A 16 -13.05 7.06 -5.53
C TRP A 16 -14.43 7.71 -5.44
N ALA A 17 -15.49 6.94 -5.70
CA ALA A 17 -16.86 7.44 -5.62
C ALA A 17 -17.19 7.92 -4.21
N ALA A 18 -16.75 7.21 -3.17
CA ALA A 18 -16.90 7.64 -1.78
C ALA A 18 -16.18 8.96 -1.49
N MET A 19 -14.93 9.14 -1.93
CA MET A 19 -14.18 10.40 -1.76
C MET A 19 -14.89 11.59 -2.42
N VAL A 20 -15.31 11.43 -3.68
CA VAL A 20 -16.02 12.48 -4.42
C VAL A 20 -17.36 12.79 -3.76
N THR A 21 -18.07 11.77 -3.30
CA THR A 21 -19.34 11.95 -2.57
C THR A 21 -19.12 12.69 -1.26
N PHE A 22 -18.10 12.34 -0.46
CA PHE A 22 -17.77 13.07 0.76
C PHE A 22 -17.41 14.53 0.48
N ARG A 23 -16.72 14.82 -0.62
CA ARG A 23 -16.41 16.20 -1.03
C ARG A 23 -17.67 16.98 -1.43
N ILE A 24 -18.58 16.37 -2.18
CA ILE A 24 -19.88 16.99 -2.56
C ILE A 24 -20.76 17.23 -1.34
N LEU A 25 -20.84 16.25 -0.43
CA LEU A 25 -21.62 16.40 0.79
C LEU A 25 -20.99 17.46 1.70
N ALA A 26 -19.66 17.51 1.80
CA ALA A 26 -18.97 18.56 2.54
C ALA A 26 -19.33 19.94 1.99
N SER A 27 -19.42 20.12 0.67
CA SER A 27 -19.80 21.41 0.08
C SER A 27 -21.26 21.79 0.32
N VAL A 28 -22.17 20.81 0.47
CA VAL A 28 -23.60 21.07 0.68
C VAL A 28 -23.92 21.33 2.16
N PHE A 29 -23.25 20.61 3.07
CA PHE A 29 -23.58 20.61 4.50
C PHE A 29 -22.64 21.46 5.37
N ALA A 30 -21.50 21.90 4.85
CA ALA A 30 -20.64 22.83 5.58
C ALA A 30 -21.20 24.25 5.48
N ASP A 31 -21.76 24.75 6.58
CA ASP A 31 -22.31 26.12 6.69
C ASP A 31 -21.27 27.25 6.50
N GLU A 32 -19.99 26.94 6.24
CA GLU A 32 -18.92 27.93 6.18
C GLU A 32 -18.01 27.73 4.96
N CYS A 33 -17.63 28.85 4.35
CA CYS A 33 -16.62 28.99 3.29
C CYS A 33 -15.26 28.35 3.61
N ALA A 34 -15.02 28.00 4.87
CA ALA A 34 -13.78 27.46 5.38
C ALA A 34 -13.33 26.14 4.73
N MET A 35 -14.24 25.32 4.20
CA MET A 35 -13.88 24.00 3.65
C MET A 35 -13.57 23.99 2.15
N GLY A 36 -13.37 25.16 1.55
CA GLY A 36 -12.78 25.31 0.22
C GLY A 36 -13.78 25.26 -0.94
N LEU A 37 -15.05 25.56 -0.69
CA LEU A 37 -15.94 26.16 -1.70
C LEU A 37 -16.33 27.54 -1.18
N GLN A 38 -15.82 28.57 -1.84
CA GLN A 38 -16.03 29.96 -1.47
C GLN A 38 -16.01 30.79 -2.74
N THR A 39 -17.20 31.01 -3.30
CA THR A 39 -17.68 32.26 -3.92
C THR A 39 -19.12 31.98 -4.38
N GLY A 40 -20.03 32.96 -4.34
CA GLY A 40 -21.41 32.78 -4.82
C GLY A 40 -21.56 32.50 -6.33
N ASP A 41 -20.53 31.92 -6.96
CA ASP A 41 -20.43 31.61 -8.38
C ASP A 41 -20.41 30.09 -8.58
N ALA A 42 -21.57 29.53 -8.91
CA ALA A 42 -21.77 28.09 -9.13
C ALA A 42 -20.81 27.49 -10.18
N TRP A 43 -20.30 28.32 -11.12
CA TRP A 43 -19.37 27.84 -12.14
C TRP A 43 -17.98 27.54 -11.56
N GLN A 44 -17.48 28.38 -10.64
CA GLN A 44 -16.18 28.16 -9.99
C GLN A 44 -16.20 26.90 -9.12
N ASP A 45 -17.29 26.70 -8.38
CA ASP A 45 -17.51 25.51 -7.57
C ASP A 45 -17.57 24.23 -8.41
N ALA A 46 -18.29 24.27 -9.54
CA ALA A 46 -18.37 23.15 -10.46
C ALA A 46 -16.99 22.82 -11.08
N LEU A 47 -16.20 23.83 -11.46
CA LEU A 47 -14.84 23.64 -11.97
C LEU A 47 -13.89 23.08 -10.92
N ALA A 48 -13.98 23.56 -9.67
CA ALA A 48 -13.17 23.06 -8.56
C ALA A 48 -13.50 21.59 -8.26
N LEU A 49 -14.78 21.23 -8.21
CA LEU A 49 -15.20 19.84 -7.99
C LEU A 49 -14.81 18.93 -9.16
N GLY A 50 -14.97 19.39 -10.40
CA GLY A 50 -14.59 18.64 -11.59
C GLY A 50 -13.08 18.38 -11.66
N SER A 51 -12.27 19.40 -11.39
CA SER A 51 -10.80 19.27 -11.36
C SER A 51 -10.33 18.37 -10.22
N TYR A 52 -10.91 18.48 -9.02
CA TYR A 52 -10.65 17.57 -7.90
C TYR A 52 -11.00 16.12 -8.26
N SER A 53 -12.19 15.88 -8.81
CA SER A 53 -12.66 14.53 -9.18
C SER A 53 -11.74 13.87 -10.20
N LEU A 54 -11.33 14.62 -11.22
CA LEU A 54 -10.38 14.18 -12.24
C LEU A 54 -8.99 13.89 -11.65
N ALA A 55 -8.48 14.77 -10.81
CA ALA A 55 -7.19 14.57 -10.14
C ALA A 55 -7.21 13.31 -9.27
N MET A 56 -8.27 13.10 -8.49
CA MET A 56 -8.44 11.90 -7.67
C MET A 56 -8.59 10.63 -8.52
N LEU A 57 -9.25 10.71 -9.68
CA LEU A 57 -9.33 9.59 -10.61
C LEU A 57 -7.94 9.21 -11.13
N CYS A 58 -7.09 10.18 -11.48
CA CYS A 58 -5.71 9.95 -11.87
C CYS A 58 -4.90 9.30 -10.74
N VAL A 59 -5.05 9.77 -9.49
CA VAL A 59 -4.41 9.17 -8.31
C VAL A 59 -4.84 7.72 -8.13
N VAL A 60 -6.14 7.44 -8.23
CA VAL A 60 -6.70 6.08 -8.12
C VAL A 60 -6.21 5.17 -9.24
N ALA A 61 -6.07 5.69 -10.46
CA ALA A 61 -5.48 4.94 -11.57
C ALA A 61 -4.00 4.58 -11.31
N ILE A 62 -3.21 5.47 -10.69
CA ILE A 62 -1.83 5.17 -10.28
C ILE A 62 -1.82 4.07 -9.22
N PHE A 63 -2.68 4.15 -8.20
CA PHE A 63 -2.81 3.09 -7.20
C PHE A 63 -3.20 1.75 -7.81
N TYR A 64 -4.13 1.74 -8.79
CA TYR A 64 -4.49 0.53 -9.52
C TYR A 64 -3.27 -0.11 -10.19
N VAL A 65 -2.45 0.68 -10.90
CA VAL A 65 -1.24 0.16 -11.55
C VAL A 65 -0.23 -0.39 -10.53
N GLN A 66 -0.03 0.29 -9.40
CA GLN A 66 0.84 -0.17 -8.33
C GLN A 66 0.36 -1.50 -7.73
N LEU A 67 -0.92 -1.58 -7.36
CA LEU A 67 -1.54 -2.76 -6.78
C LEU A 67 -1.51 -3.94 -7.75
N HIS A 68 -1.87 -3.71 -9.01
CA HIS A 68 -1.84 -4.73 -10.04
C HIS A 68 -0.43 -5.28 -10.27
N THR A 69 0.58 -4.39 -10.26
CA THR A 69 1.99 -4.77 -10.38
C THR A 69 2.41 -5.63 -9.19
N SER A 70 2.10 -5.22 -7.95
CA SER A 70 2.40 -6.02 -6.76
C SER A 70 1.73 -7.39 -6.80
N SER A 71 0.44 -7.46 -7.17
CA SER A 71 -0.29 -8.72 -7.32
C SER A 71 0.30 -9.63 -8.42
N ALA A 72 0.79 -9.06 -9.53
CA ALA A 72 1.48 -9.81 -10.58
C ALA A 72 2.84 -10.37 -10.10
N LEU A 73 3.61 -9.59 -9.32
CA LEU A 73 4.86 -10.05 -8.73
C LEU A 73 4.63 -11.16 -7.70
N GLU A 74 3.59 -11.05 -6.86
CA GLU A 74 3.21 -12.12 -5.93
C GLU A 74 2.89 -13.43 -6.67
N LEU A 75 2.15 -13.34 -7.78
CA LEU A 75 1.84 -14.51 -8.59
C LEU A 75 3.10 -15.10 -9.23
N ALA A 76 4.04 -14.26 -9.69
CA ALA A 76 5.30 -14.76 -10.25
C ALA A 76 6.12 -15.56 -9.22
N ILE A 77 6.11 -15.14 -7.95
CA ILE A 77 6.74 -15.88 -6.84
C ILE A 77 6.01 -17.20 -6.57
N ASP A 78 4.69 -17.20 -6.60
CA ASP A 78 3.89 -18.43 -6.40
C ASP A 78 4.13 -19.42 -7.55
N THR A 79 4.17 -18.95 -8.81
CA THR A 79 4.47 -19.77 -9.99
C THR A 79 5.87 -20.35 -9.92
N PHE A 80 6.88 -19.57 -9.53
CA PHE A 80 8.23 -20.08 -9.29
C PHE A 80 8.20 -21.23 -8.26
N SER A 81 7.51 -21.03 -7.14
CA SER A 81 7.43 -22.02 -6.07
C SER A 81 6.74 -23.32 -6.54
N ALA A 82 5.72 -23.21 -7.40
CA ALA A 82 5.03 -24.34 -8.00
C ALA A 82 5.90 -25.08 -9.04
N ASN A 83 6.57 -24.35 -9.93
CA ASN A 83 7.47 -24.93 -10.93
C ASN A 83 8.67 -25.65 -10.27
N PHE A 84 9.21 -25.04 -9.21
CA PHE A 84 10.29 -25.63 -8.43
C PHE A 84 9.87 -26.98 -7.82
N PHE A 85 8.65 -27.04 -7.27
CA PHE A 85 8.07 -28.25 -6.71
C PHE A 85 7.89 -29.35 -7.77
N GLU A 86 7.44 -28.99 -8.97
CA GLU A 86 7.19 -29.95 -10.05
C GLU A 86 8.49 -30.50 -10.65
N THR A 87 9.46 -29.63 -10.92
CA THR A 87 10.68 -30.01 -11.64
C THR A 87 11.79 -30.57 -10.75
N LYS A 88 11.85 -30.14 -9.48
CA LYS A 88 12.90 -30.49 -8.50
C LYS A 88 14.34 -30.26 -9.00
N ASN A 89 14.55 -29.49 -10.07
CA ASN A 89 15.87 -29.23 -10.66
C ASN A 89 16.48 -27.93 -10.09
N ILE A 90 17.58 -28.07 -9.36
CA ILE A 90 18.24 -26.96 -8.66
C ILE A 90 18.83 -25.92 -9.63
N GLU A 91 19.41 -26.36 -10.75
CA GLU A 91 20.05 -25.45 -11.72
C GLU A 91 18.99 -24.57 -12.40
N SER A 92 17.90 -25.19 -12.88
CA SER A 92 16.75 -24.48 -13.44
C SER A 92 16.13 -23.50 -12.42
N ALA A 93 16.02 -23.93 -11.16
CA ALA A 93 15.48 -23.10 -10.09
C ALA A 93 16.34 -21.86 -9.80
N MET A 94 17.67 -21.98 -9.88
CA MET A 94 18.56 -20.84 -9.69
C MET A 94 18.44 -19.84 -10.83
N GLU A 95 18.35 -20.31 -12.07
CA GLU A 95 18.13 -19.44 -13.23
C GLU A 95 16.79 -18.71 -13.14
N GLU A 96 15.70 -19.43 -12.84
CA GLU A 96 14.37 -18.86 -12.66
C GLU A 96 14.32 -17.87 -11.50
N TRP A 97 14.96 -18.18 -10.36
CA TRP A 97 15.03 -17.25 -9.22
C TRP A 97 15.78 -15.97 -9.56
N ASN A 98 16.89 -16.06 -10.28
CA ASN A 98 17.66 -14.90 -10.72
C ASN A 98 16.84 -13.99 -11.66
N ILE A 99 16.07 -14.60 -12.58
CA ILE A 99 15.13 -13.87 -13.45
C ILE A 99 14.03 -13.20 -12.62
N LEU A 100 13.43 -13.92 -11.68
CA LEU A 100 12.38 -13.40 -10.80
C LEU A 100 12.88 -12.23 -9.94
N GLN A 101 14.07 -12.36 -9.36
CA GLN A 101 14.70 -11.28 -8.61
C GLN A 101 14.96 -10.04 -9.48
N ALA A 102 15.48 -10.24 -10.69
CA ALA A 102 15.70 -9.14 -11.63
C ALA A 102 14.38 -8.46 -12.02
N LEU A 103 13.31 -9.24 -12.23
CA LEU A 103 11.97 -8.75 -12.53
C LEU A 103 11.40 -7.91 -11.38
N ILE A 104 11.47 -8.41 -10.13
CA ILE A 104 11.00 -7.70 -8.95
C ILE A 104 11.76 -6.37 -8.80
N ARG A 105 13.10 -6.39 -8.93
CA ARG A 105 13.92 -5.19 -8.79
C ARG A 105 13.63 -4.17 -9.90
N CYS A 106 13.45 -4.63 -11.14
CA CYS A 106 13.05 -3.79 -12.27
C CYS A 106 11.68 -3.14 -12.01
N ALA A 107 10.65 -3.94 -11.70
CA ALA A 107 9.31 -3.43 -11.42
C ALA A 107 9.31 -2.41 -10.27
N SER A 108 10.01 -2.73 -9.18
CA SER A 108 10.17 -1.85 -8.03
C SER A 108 10.81 -0.51 -8.39
N SER A 109 11.91 -0.52 -9.16
CA SER A 109 12.58 0.70 -9.63
C SER A 109 11.72 1.58 -10.53
N ARG A 110 10.76 0.99 -11.26
CA ARG A 110 9.86 1.73 -12.15
C ARG A 110 8.73 2.42 -11.38
N ILE A 111 8.25 1.81 -10.30
CA ILE A 111 7.12 2.35 -9.53
C ILE A 111 7.53 3.11 -8.26
N GLU A 112 8.79 3.05 -7.81
CA GLU A 112 9.24 3.77 -6.61
C GLU A 112 9.00 5.29 -6.67
N CYS A 113 9.13 5.90 -7.83
CA CYS A 113 8.94 7.35 -7.98
C CYS A 113 7.48 7.73 -7.73
N SER A 114 6.52 6.94 -8.23
CA SER A 114 5.10 7.21 -8.00
C SER A 114 4.72 6.98 -6.54
N PHE A 115 5.30 5.98 -5.86
CA PHE A 115 5.14 5.82 -4.41
C PHE A 115 5.63 7.05 -3.63
N MET A 116 6.80 7.59 -3.97
CA MET A 116 7.36 8.75 -3.28
C MET A 116 6.52 10.02 -3.51
N VAL A 117 6.05 10.25 -4.73
CA VAL A 117 5.19 11.39 -5.04
C VAL A 117 3.86 11.28 -4.30
N LEU A 118 3.20 10.13 -4.33
CA LEU A 118 1.94 9.91 -3.61
C LEU A 118 2.12 10.02 -2.09
N ALA A 119 3.22 9.50 -1.54
CA ALA A 119 3.54 9.62 -0.12
C ALA A 119 3.76 11.09 0.29
N ALA A 120 4.51 11.85 -0.51
CA ALA A 120 4.72 13.27 -0.29
C ALA A 120 3.40 14.05 -0.38
N SER A 121 2.54 13.76 -1.36
CA SER A 121 1.22 14.38 -1.48
C SER A 121 0.32 14.06 -0.29
N CYS A 122 0.25 12.80 0.15
CA CYS A 122 -0.52 12.39 1.33
C CYS A 122 0.00 13.07 2.60
N LEU A 123 1.33 13.14 2.77
CA LEU A 123 1.93 13.82 3.92
C LEU A 123 1.63 15.32 3.90
N ALA A 124 1.72 15.98 2.75
CA ALA A 124 1.36 17.38 2.60
C ALA A 124 -0.12 17.62 2.95
N SER A 125 -1.03 16.75 2.49
CA SER A 125 -2.45 16.82 2.87
C SER A 125 -2.67 16.63 4.36
N LEU A 126 -1.93 15.73 5.02
CA LEU A 126 -2.01 15.53 6.47
C LEU A 126 -1.46 16.73 7.26
N VAL A 127 -0.39 17.36 6.78
CA VAL A 127 0.15 18.58 7.40
C VAL A 127 -0.86 19.73 7.27
N LEU A 128 -1.44 19.93 6.08
CA LEU A 128 -2.48 20.95 5.87
C LEU A 128 -3.70 20.70 6.76
N LEU A 129 -4.14 19.44 6.87
CA LEU A 129 -5.18 19.03 7.81
C LEU A 129 -4.82 19.41 9.25
N ALA A 130 -3.61 19.06 9.70
CA ALA A 130 -3.17 19.34 11.06
C ALA A 130 -3.09 20.86 11.33
N THR A 131 -2.62 21.65 10.38
CA THR A 131 -2.56 23.11 10.52
C THR A 131 -3.94 23.74 10.57
N GLU A 132 -4.89 23.28 9.76
CA GLU A 132 -6.27 23.76 9.79
C GLU A 132 -6.97 23.40 11.10
N VAL A 133 -6.82 22.17 11.58
CA VAL A 133 -7.36 21.73 12.89
C VAL A 133 -6.78 22.54 14.04
N TRP A 134 -5.49 22.89 13.96
CA TRP A 134 -4.83 23.67 14.98
C TRP A 134 -5.27 25.14 14.98
N ALA A 135 -5.40 25.74 13.79
CA ALA A 135 -5.83 27.13 13.65
C ALA A 135 -7.32 27.33 13.99
N HIS A 136 -8.14 26.34 13.63
CA HIS A 136 -9.60 26.40 13.70
C HIS A 136 -10.19 25.13 14.32
N PRO A 137 -10.00 24.91 15.63
CA PRO A 137 -10.54 23.72 16.31
C PRO A 137 -12.07 23.63 16.22
N GLU A 138 -12.77 24.73 15.98
CA GLU A 138 -14.21 24.83 15.73
C GLU A 138 -14.71 23.89 14.62
N TYR A 139 -13.92 23.63 13.57
CA TYR A 139 -14.35 22.81 12.43
C TYR A 139 -14.66 21.36 12.81
N LEU A 140 -14.04 20.84 13.87
CA LEU A 140 -14.26 19.48 14.33
C LEU A 140 -15.35 19.36 15.41
N HIS A 141 -15.98 20.46 15.83
CA HIS A 141 -17.05 20.41 16.83
C HIS A 141 -18.34 19.80 16.28
N LYS A 142 -18.65 20.04 15.00
CA LYS A 142 -19.81 19.44 14.33
C LYS A 142 -19.38 18.07 13.77
N PRO A 143 -19.93 16.95 14.27
CA PRO A 143 -19.45 15.61 13.90
C PRO A 143 -19.65 15.29 12.43
N LEU A 144 -20.74 15.78 11.81
CA LEU A 144 -21.03 15.52 10.40
C LEU A 144 -20.00 16.19 9.47
N PRO A 145 -19.77 17.52 9.51
CA PRO A 145 -18.69 18.18 8.79
C PRO A 145 -17.31 17.54 9.01
N ALA A 146 -16.98 17.19 10.26
CA ALA A 146 -15.73 16.53 10.61
C ALA A 146 -15.57 15.18 9.88
N VAL A 147 -16.59 14.32 9.92
CA VAL A 147 -16.57 13.01 9.25
C VAL A 147 -16.50 13.17 7.73
N LEU A 148 -17.26 14.10 7.15
CA LEU A 148 -17.22 14.37 5.71
C LEU A 148 -15.82 14.82 5.30
N TRP A 149 -15.20 15.72 6.06
CA TRP A 149 -13.86 16.25 5.79
C TRP A 149 -12.76 15.19 5.95
N LEU A 150 -12.79 14.42 7.04
CA LEU A 150 -11.88 13.30 7.24
C LEU A 150 -12.06 12.23 6.16
N GLY A 151 -13.29 11.98 5.71
CA GLY A 151 -13.60 10.98 4.70
C GLY A 151 -12.83 11.19 3.40
N TRP A 152 -12.80 12.40 2.86
CA TRP A 152 -12.08 12.66 1.60
C TRP A 152 -10.57 12.86 1.77
N VAL A 153 -10.09 13.30 2.95
CA VAL A 153 -8.65 13.48 3.23
C VAL A 153 -7.96 12.17 3.64
N TYR A 154 -8.61 11.31 4.42
CA TYR A 154 -8.01 10.06 4.91
C TYR A 154 -8.00 8.97 3.84
N THR A 155 -8.97 8.98 2.91
CA THR A 155 -9.06 7.89 1.92
C THR A 155 -7.79 7.76 1.05
N PRO A 156 -7.17 8.84 0.51
CA PRO A 156 -5.89 8.74 -0.20
C PRO A 156 -4.75 8.18 0.67
N VAL A 157 -4.73 8.52 1.96
CA VAL A 157 -3.73 8.02 2.93
C VAL A 157 -3.93 6.52 3.18
N LEU A 158 -5.19 6.08 3.34
CA LEU A 158 -5.51 4.67 3.49
C LEU A 158 -5.17 3.87 2.22
N LEU A 159 -5.41 4.43 1.04
CA LEU A 159 -5.00 3.85 -0.24
C LEU A 159 -3.47 3.70 -0.34
N LEU A 160 -2.72 4.71 0.11
CA LEU A 160 -1.26 4.65 0.18
C LEU A 160 -0.77 3.56 1.15
N LEU A 161 -1.33 3.49 2.36
CA LEU A 161 -0.95 2.46 3.33
C LEU A 161 -1.31 1.06 2.82
N TYR A 162 -2.43 0.92 2.13
CA TYR A 162 -2.83 -0.33 1.48
C TYR A 162 -1.87 -0.73 0.36
N SER A 163 -1.50 0.19 -0.54
CA SER A 163 -0.55 -0.11 -1.62
C SER A 163 0.84 -0.45 -1.09
N LEU A 164 1.31 0.24 -0.04
CA LEU A 164 2.55 -0.11 0.67
C LEU A 164 2.48 -1.50 1.32
N THR A 165 1.34 -1.86 1.90
CA THR A 165 1.12 -3.20 2.48
C THR A 165 1.22 -4.29 1.39
N ARG A 166 0.60 -4.07 0.23
CA ARG A 166 0.66 -5.00 -0.92
C ARG A 166 2.07 -5.09 -1.52
N ALA A 167 2.82 -3.99 -1.54
CA ALA A 167 4.22 -4.03 -1.92
C ALA A 167 5.10 -4.78 -0.90
N ALA A 168 4.81 -4.63 0.40
CA ALA A 168 5.51 -5.35 1.47
C ALA A 168 5.23 -6.86 1.47
N SER A 169 4.02 -7.29 1.09
CA SER A 169 3.70 -8.71 0.98
C SER A 169 4.47 -9.42 -0.12
N VAL A 170 4.86 -8.73 -1.21
CA VAL A 170 5.82 -9.27 -2.20
C VAL A 170 7.14 -9.63 -1.51
N THR A 171 7.70 -8.72 -0.71
CA THR A 171 8.93 -8.97 0.05
C THR A 171 8.77 -10.14 1.01
N GLU A 172 7.66 -10.21 1.76
CA GLU A 172 7.42 -11.32 2.67
C GLU A 172 7.36 -12.67 1.95
N LYS A 173 6.70 -12.73 0.78
CA LYS A 173 6.67 -13.94 -0.03
C LYS A 173 8.08 -14.35 -0.45
N CYS A 174 8.89 -13.43 -0.97
CA CYS A 174 10.29 -13.71 -1.32
C CYS A 174 11.08 -14.31 -0.14
N THR A 175 10.91 -13.76 1.06
CA THR A 175 11.61 -14.25 2.26
C THR A 175 11.16 -15.64 2.73
N ARG A 176 9.95 -16.07 2.35
CA ARG A 176 9.39 -17.39 2.71
C ARG A 176 9.79 -18.49 1.74
N VAL A 177 10.24 -18.15 0.52
CA VAL A 177 10.68 -19.12 -0.49
C VAL A 177 11.86 -19.95 0.02
N ALA A 178 12.89 -19.33 0.60
CA ALA A 178 14.06 -20.07 1.09
C ALA A 178 13.70 -21.10 2.20
N PRO A 179 12.94 -20.74 3.26
CA PRO A 179 12.40 -21.72 4.20
C PRO A 179 11.56 -22.82 3.56
N PHE A 180 10.72 -22.48 2.57
CA PHE A 180 9.91 -23.45 1.84
C PHE A 180 10.78 -24.49 1.11
N VAL A 181 11.80 -24.05 0.37
CA VAL A 181 12.78 -24.92 -0.30
C VAL A 181 13.54 -25.78 0.72
N ASN A 182 13.89 -25.23 1.88
CA ASN A 182 14.60 -25.96 2.92
C ASN A 182 13.75 -27.07 3.58
N SER A 183 12.45 -26.85 3.71
CA SER A 183 11.51 -27.83 4.28
C SER A 183 11.14 -28.96 3.31
N TRP A 184 11.58 -28.86 2.05
CA TRP A 184 11.23 -29.83 1.02
C TRP A 184 12.04 -31.11 1.15
N ASP A 185 11.35 -32.24 1.11
CA ASP A 185 11.93 -33.58 1.11
C ASP A 185 12.14 -34.04 -0.34
N PHE A 186 13.37 -34.44 -0.65
CA PHE A 186 13.70 -34.99 -1.96
C PHE A 186 13.62 -36.51 -1.79
N GLU A 187 12.54 -37.13 -2.27
CA GLU A 187 12.47 -38.59 -2.35
C GLU A 187 13.72 -39.09 -3.09
N GLU A 188 14.58 -39.79 -2.37
CA GLU A 188 15.77 -40.42 -2.90
C GLU A 188 15.31 -41.67 -3.67
N ASP A 189 15.09 -41.54 -4.98
CA ASP A 189 14.69 -42.65 -5.86
C ASP A 189 15.81 -43.73 -6.01
N ASP A 190 16.92 -43.64 -5.27
CA ASP A 190 18.06 -44.57 -5.33
C ASP A 190 18.14 -45.46 -4.08
N GLU A 191 17.45 -46.60 -4.12
CA GLU A 191 17.42 -47.65 -3.07
C GLU A 191 18.79 -48.26 -2.69
N ASP A 192 19.89 -47.91 -3.37
CA ASP A 192 21.20 -48.56 -3.18
C ASP A 192 22.32 -47.66 -2.59
N SER A 193 22.06 -46.40 -2.24
CA SER A 193 23.10 -45.50 -1.72
C SER A 193 23.14 -45.41 -0.19
N CYS A 194 23.73 -46.41 0.47
CA CYS A 194 23.98 -46.45 1.93
C CYS A 194 25.01 -45.41 2.45
N ILE A 195 25.12 -44.23 1.84
CA ILE A 195 25.96 -43.12 2.31
C ILE A 195 25.06 -41.89 2.55
N SER A 196 24.12 -42.06 3.47
CA SER A 196 23.13 -41.06 3.94
C SER A 196 23.74 -39.93 4.79
N SER A 197 24.93 -39.44 4.46
CA SER A 197 25.60 -38.37 5.22
C SER A 197 26.08 -37.20 4.36
N GLY A 198 25.86 -37.26 3.06
CA GLY A 198 25.99 -36.12 2.13
C GLY A 198 24.74 -35.25 2.15
N LEU A 199 24.35 -34.76 3.32
CA LEU A 199 23.18 -33.92 3.57
C LEU A 199 23.09 -32.77 2.53
N HIS A 200 22.28 -32.97 1.50
CA HIS A 200 21.74 -31.97 0.56
C HIS A 200 22.59 -30.71 0.29
N HIS A 201 23.86 -30.83 -0.12
CA HIS A 201 24.71 -29.66 -0.43
C HIS A 201 24.06 -28.74 -1.48
N GLY A 202 23.37 -29.30 -2.48
CA GLY A 202 22.62 -28.51 -3.46
C GLY A 202 21.47 -27.70 -2.84
N ARG A 203 20.69 -28.31 -1.93
CA ARG A 203 19.58 -27.64 -1.22
C ARG A 203 20.09 -26.49 -0.35
N GLN A 204 21.15 -26.76 0.44
CA GLN A 204 21.72 -25.72 1.29
C GLN A 204 22.30 -24.58 0.45
N TYR A 205 22.94 -24.89 -0.69
CA TYR A 205 23.46 -23.89 -1.61
C TYR A 205 22.36 -22.99 -2.18
N ILE A 206 21.27 -23.56 -2.71
CA ILE A 206 20.17 -22.73 -3.26
C ILE A 206 19.46 -21.92 -2.17
N VAL A 207 19.24 -22.48 -0.98
CA VAL A 207 18.64 -21.77 0.16
C VAL A 207 19.52 -20.59 0.57
N GLN A 208 20.84 -20.83 0.69
CA GLN A 208 21.80 -19.78 1.00
C GLN A 208 21.85 -18.71 -0.10
N TYR A 209 21.84 -19.11 -1.37
CA TYR A 209 21.78 -18.21 -2.51
C TYR A 209 20.54 -17.31 -2.46
N MET A 210 19.34 -17.88 -2.26
CA MET A 210 18.09 -17.14 -2.15
C MET A 210 18.08 -16.16 -0.97
N MET A 211 18.62 -16.58 0.18
CA MET A 211 18.75 -15.71 1.36
C MET A 211 19.71 -14.54 1.11
N GLN A 212 20.86 -14.81 0.49
CA GLN A 212 21.90 -13.81 0.21
C GLN A 212 21.50 -12.85 -0.92
N SER A 213 20.61 -13.26 -1.81
CA SER A 213 20.19 -12.42 -2.93
C SER A 213 19.26 -11.26 -2.53
N GLU A 214 18.73 -11.31 -1.29
CA GLU A 214 17.86 -10.30 -0.69
C GLU A 214 16.67 -9.88 -1.57
N ALA A 215 16.14 -10.80 -2.39
CA ALA A 215 15.01 -10.50 -3.26
C ALA A 215 13.82 -9.92 -2.47
N GLY A 216 13.21 -8.87 -3.02
CA GLY A 216 12.12 -8.16 -2.37
C GLY A 216 11.80 -6.84 -3.06
N PHE A 217 10.81 -6.14 -2.54
CA PHE A 217 10.37 -4.84 -3.04
C PHE A 217 11.20 -3.71 -2.41
N TYR A 218 11.74 -2.81 -3.23
CA TYR A 218 12.62 -1.71 -2.82
C TYR A 218 12.06 -0.34 -3.22
N VAL A 219 11.96 0.57 -2.25
CA VAL A 219 11.64 1.98 -2.51
C VAL A 219 12.87 2.81 -2.14
N LYS A 220 13.50 3.48 -3.11
CA LYS A 220 14.71 4.28 -2.90
C LYS A 220 15.83 3.54 -2.18
N GLY A 221 16.04 2.28 -2.58
CA GLY A 221 17.08 1.42 -2.00
C GLY A 221 16.74 0.83 -0.63
N VAL A 222 15.59 1.19 -0.03
CA VAL A 222 15.12 0.59 1.22
C VAL A 222 14.19 -0.57 0.91
N ARG A 223 14.50 -1.76 1.43
CA ARG A 223 13.62 -2.93 1.32
C ARG A 223 12.35 -2.71 2.13
N LEU A 224 11.20 -2.75 1.47
CA LEU A 224 9.90 -2.54 2.10
C LEU A 224 9.44 -3.85 2.76
N CYS A 225 9.34 -3.84 4.09
CA CYS A 225 8.86 -4.96 4.89
C CYS A 225 7.57 -4.57 5.62
N SER A 226 6.71 -5.53 5.95
CA SER A 226 5.44 -5.23 6.66
C SER A 226 5.66 -4.54 8.00
N PHE A 227 6.79 -4.82 8.67
CA PHE A 227 7.18 -4.11 9.88
C PHE A 227 7.34 -2.60 9.67
N THR A 228 7.92 -2.18 8.53
CA THR A 228 8.07 -0.76 8.18
C THR A 228 6.71 -0.13 7.91
N VAL A 229 5.84 -0.82 7.18
CA VAL A 229 4.47 -0.34 6.89
C VAL A 229 3.64 -0.24 8.17
N MET A 230 3.76 -1.21 9.08
CA MET A 230 3.08 -1.19 10.38
C MET A 230 3.50 0.03 11.23
N LYS A 231 4.78 0.43 11.19
CA LYS A 231 5.23 1.67 11.84
C LYS A 231 4.58 2.91 11.23
N LEU A 232 4.42 2.96 9.90
CA LEU A 232 3.72 4.06 9.23
C LEU A 232 2.23 4.09 9.62
N CYS A 233 1.56 2.94 9.66
CA CYS A 233 0.18 2.83 10.13
C CYS A 233 0.04 3.29 11.58
N TYR A 234 0.98 2.91 12.46
CA TYR A 234 1.00 3.36 13.85
C TYR A 234 1.19 4.87 13.96
N GLY A 235 2.14 5.44 13.20
CA GLY A 235 2.37 6.88 13.16
C GLY A 235 1.14 7.66 12.67
N PHE A 236 0.49 7.16 11.62
CA PHE A 236 -0.77 7.73 11.12
C PHE A 236 -1.87 7.66 12.18
N GLY A 237 -2.08 6.50 12.81
CA GLY A 237 -3.09 6.34 13.85
C GLY A 237 -2.85 7.23 15.08
N ALA A 238 -1.59 7.38 15.50
CA ALA A 238 -1.21 8.27 16.60
C ALA A 238 -1.49 9.75 16.27
N LEU A 239 -1.16 10.18 15.04
CA LEU A 239 -1.48 11.52 14.55
C LEU A 239 -3.00 11.75 14.51
N SER A 240 -3.76 10.81 13.94
CA SER A 240 -5.22 10.88 13.89
C SER A 240 -5.82 10.99 15.29
N PHE A 241 -5.35 10.19 16.25
CA PHE A 241 -5.81 10.22 17.63
C PHE A 241 -5.51 11.57 18.29
N ALA A 242 -4.31 12.12 18.11
CA ALA A 242 -3.93 13.42 18.68
C ALA A 242 -4.82 14.56 18.14
N LEU A 243 -5.06 14.60 16.83
CA LEU A 243 -5.92 15.61 16.20
C LEU A 243 -7.37 15.51 16.69
N LEU A 244 -7.93 14.29 16.76
CA LEU A 244 -9.28 14.07 17.26
C LEU A 244 -9.42 14.38 18.75
N SER A 245 -8.40 14.04 19.56
CA SER A 245 -8.39 14.35 20.99
C SER A 245 -8.35 15.85 21.24
N GLN A 246 -7.52 16.60 20.50
CA GLN A 246 -7.45 18.05 20.61
C GLN A 246 -8.79 18.72 20.27
N ALA A 247 -9.42 18.26 19.19
CA ALA A 247 -10.75 18.72 18.80
C ALA A 247 -11.82 18.45 19.85
N MET A 248 -11.80 17.26 20.45
CA MET A 248 -12.75 16.90 21.50
C MET A 248 -12.57 17.76 22.75
N THR A 249 -11.32 18.03 23.17
CA THR A 249 -11.04 18.90 24.30
C THR A 249 -11.54 20.33 24.06
N ALA A 250 -11.26 20.90 22.88
CA ALA A 250 -11.76 22.22 22.52
C ALA A 250 -13.30 22.29 22.55
N ALA A 251 -13.97 21.24 22.08
CA ALA A 251 -15.43 21.14 22.11
C ALA A 251 -16.01 21.06 23.52
N LEU A 252 -15.32 20.43 24.47
CA LEU A 252 -15.73 20.39 25.86
C LEU A 252 -15.58 21.76 26.53
N GLU A 253 -14.48 22.47 26.28
CA GLU A 253 -14.26 23.81 26.82
C GLU A 253 -15.29 24.81 26.32
N ALA A 254 -15.70 24.71 25.04
CA ALA A 254 -16.72 25.58 24.46
C ALA A 254 -18.11 25.38 25.08
N ARG A 255 -18.45 24.16 25.55
CA ARG A 255 -19.73 23.87 26.23
C ARG A 255 -19.79 24.32 27.68
N ALA A 256 -18.64 24.53 28.32
CA ALA A 256 -18.54 24.92 29.72
C ALA A 256 -18.69 26.43 29.93
N ARG A 257 -18.57 27.23 28.87
CA ARG A 257 -18.75 28.69 28.88
C ARG A 257 -20.20 29.05 28.54
#